data_AF-A0A965FT40-F1
#
_entry.id   AF-A0A965FT40-F1
#
_cell.length_a   1.000
_cell.length_b   1.000
_cell.length_c   1.000
_cell.angle_alpha   90.00
_cell.angle_beta   90.00
_cell.angle_gamma   90.00
#
_symmetry.space_group_name_H-M   'P 1'
#
loop_
_entity.id
_entity.type
_entity.pdbx_description
1 polymer ?
#
loop_
_entity_poly.entity_id
_entity_poly.type
_entity_poly.pdbx_seq_one_letter_code
_entity_poly.pdbx_strand_id
1 'polypeptide(L)'
;MKHSIRTAVLAALAASAGLPAVALAQAYPSKQIRMIVPFPPGGGVDFAARVVGKQLSERLGQQVVIDNRPGANGIVGLEILKQSPADGYTLATASQGPLSINPSLYPKLQYDSLKDFA
;
A
#
# COMPACT_ATOMS: atom_id res chain seq x y z
N MET A 1 13.65 -32.34 -48.58
CA MET A 1 14.45 -31.64 -47.54
C MET A 1 13.78 -30.37 -46.99
N LYS A 2 13.24 -29.46 -47.81
CA LYS A 2 12.59 -28.20 -47.34
C LYS A 2 11.33 -28.40 -46.49
N HIS A 3 10.56 -29.48 -46.69
CA HIS A 3 9.36 -29.79 -45.89
C HIS A 3 9.69 -30.29 -44.48
N SER A 4 10.79 -31.05 -44.30
CA SER A 4 11.21 -31.57 -43.00
C SER A 4 11.68 -30.47 -42.04
N ILE A 5 12.28 -29.40 -42.57
CA ILE A 5 12.68 -28.22 -41.79
C ILE A 5 11.45 -27.44 -41.30
N ARG A 6 10.39 -27.33 -42.12
CA ARG A 6 9.15 -26.63 -41.73
C ARG A 6 8.41 -27.34 -40.61
N THR A 7 8.35 -28.67 -40.64
CA THR A 7 7.72 -29.46 -39.58
C THR A 7 8.48 -29.39 -38.25
N ALA A 8 9.82 -29.36 -38.32
CA ALA A 8 10.68 -29.23 -37.13
C ALA A 8 10.51 -27.86 -36.44
N VAL A 9 10.38 -26.78 -37.21
CA VAL A 9 10.17 -25.43 -36.67
C VAL A 9 8.80 -25.28 -35.99
N LEU A 10 7.75 -25.86 -36.57
CA LEU A 10 6.41 -25.85 -35.97
C LEU A 10 6.34 -26.66 -34.66
N ALA A 11 7.05 -27.80 -34.59
CA ALA A 11 7.14 -28.60 -33.37
C ALA A 11 7.92 -27.88 -32.24
N ALA A 12 8.97 -27.13 -32.59
CA ALA A 12 9.74 -26.33 -31.63
C ALA A 12 8.93 -25.14 -31.06
N LEU A 13 8.11 -24.49 -31.87
CA LEU A 13 7.21 -23.42 -31.39
C LEU A 13 6.11 -23.99 -30.47
N ALA A 14 5.53 -25.13 -30.81
CA ALA A 14 4.51 -25.78 -29.98
C ALA A 14 5.05 -26.25 -28.62
N ALA A 15 6.31 -26.70 -28.56
CA ALA A 15 6.97 -27.11 -27.31
C ALA A 15 7.24 -25.92 -26.37
N SER A 16 7.37 -24.70 -26.90
CA SER A 16 7.59 -23.49 -26.07
C SER A 16 6.33 -22.96 -25.37
N ALA A 17 5.14 -23.37 -25.83
CA ALA A 17 3.86 -22.89 -25.27
C ALA A 17 3.41 -23.62 -23.99
N GLY A 18 4.09 -24.71 -23.60
CA GLY A 18 3.74 -25.53 -22.42
C GLY A 18 4.63 -25.30 -21.19
N LEU A 19 5.60 -24.38 -21.25
CA LEU A 19 6.44 -24.08 -20.09
C LEU A 19 5.60 -23.29 -19.06
N PRO A 20 5.47 -23.76 -17.81
CA PRO A 20 4.78 -23.01 -16.78
C PRO A 20 5.54 -21.69 -16.58
N ALA A 21 4.85 -20.57 -16.79
CA ALA A 21 5.36 -19.27 -16.43
C ALA A 21 5.65 -19.29 -14.93
N VAL A 22 6.93 -19.24 -14.56
CA VAL A 22 7.34 -19.14 -13.17
C VAL A 22 6.88 -17.78 -12.68
N ALA A 23 5.76 -17.74 -11.95
CA ALA A 23 5.30 -16.53 -11.29
C ALA A 23 6.32 -16.17 -10.19
N LEU A 24 7.24 -15.26 -10.50
CA LEU A 24 8.13 -14.69 -9.50
C LEU A 24 7.27 -13.79 -8.60
N ALA A 25 7.04 -14.21 -7.35
CA ALA A 25 6.47 -13.35 -6.34
C ALA A 25 7.30 -12.06 -6.28
N GLN A 26 6.68 -10.91 -6.55
CA GLN A 26 7.40 -9.65 -6.45
C GLN A 26 7.76 -9.41 -4.99
N ALA A 27 9.03 -9.15 -4.73
CA ALA A 27 9.48 -8.77 -3.40
C ALA A 27 8.78 -7.46 -3.00
N TYR A 28 8.10 -7.47 -1.85
CA TYR A 28 7.57 -6.27 -1.26
C TYR A 28 8.70 -5.49 -0.55
N PRO A 29 8.75 -4.15 -0.65
CA PRO A 29 7.99 -3.31 -1.57
C PRO A 29 8.67 -3.16 -2.95
N SER A 30 7.88 -3.15 -4.03
CA SER A 30 8.35 -2.94 -5.41
C SER A 30 8.03 -1.55 -5.98
N LYS A 31 7.33 -0.72 -5.20
CA LYS A 31 6.96 0.67 -5.51
C LYS A 31 6.94 1.51 -4.24
N GLN A 32 6.79 2.84 -4.41
CA GLN A 32 6.66 3.77 -3.29
C GLN A 32 5.49 3.41 -2.35
N ILE A 33 5.68 3.67 -1.06
CA ILE A 33 4.66 3.53 -0.02
C ILE A 33 4.11 4.91 0.29
N ARG A 34 2.79 5.05 0.34
CA ARG A 34 2.11 6.26 0.79
C ARG A 34 1.83 6.16 2.28
N MET A 35 2.24 7.16 3.06
CA MET A 35 1.92 7.28 4.48
C MET A 35 0.98 8.46 4.69
N ILE A 36 -0.29 8.16 4.99
CA ILE A 36 -1.31 9.15 5.28
C ILE A 36 -1.09 9.70 6.70
N VAL A 37 -1.02 11.02 6.81
CA VAL A 37 -1.02 11.74 8.08
C VAL A 37 -2.36 12.45 8.21
N PRO A 38 -3.27 12.05 9.12
CA PRO A 38 -4.62 12.60 9.21
C PRO A 38 -4.67 14.00 9.89
N PHE A 39 -3.58 14.76 9.83
CA PHE A 39 -3.38 16.06 10.47
C PHE A 39 -2.58 17.02 9.59
N PRO A 40 -2.66 18.34 9.85
CA PRO A 40 -1.93 19.35 9.07
C PRO A 40 -0.41 19.15 9.11
N PRO A 41 0.31 19.56 8.05
CA PRO A 41 1.77 19.51 8.02
C PRO A 41 2.38 20.42 9.11
N GLY A 42 3.57 20.07 9.59
CA GLY A 42 4.31 20.83 10.61
C GLY A 42 3.90 20.56 12.07
N GLY A 43 2.83 19.80 12.31
CA GLY A 43 2.44 19.35 13.65
C GLY A 43 3.25 18.16 14.16
N GLY A 44 3.06 17.78 15.43
CA GLY A 44 3.80 16.67 16.05
C GLY A 44 3.63 15.32 15.35
N VAL A 45 2.43 15.02 14.83
CA VAL A 45 2.18 13.77 14.08
C VAL A 45 2.91 13.79 12.73
N ASP A 46 2.90 14.91 12.02
CA ASP A 46 3.64 15.07 10.76
C ASP A 46 5.15 14.97 10.96
N PHE A 47 5.67 15.59 12.01
CA PHE A 47 7.07 15.46 12.40
C PHE A 47 7.45 13.99 12.63
N ALA A 48 6.68 13.28 13.46
CA ALA A 48 6.92 11.86 13.73
C ALA A 48 6.84 11.02 12.44
N ALA A 49 5.85 11.27 11.57
CA ALA A 49 5.69 10.59 10.30
C ALA A 49 6.92 10.76 9.39
N ARG A 50 7.48 11.97 9.31
CA ARG A 50 8.67 12.25 8.49
C ARG A 50 9.92 11.54 9.02
N VAL A 51 10.10 11.50 10.34
CA VAL A 51 11.22 10.77 10.97
C VAL A 51 11.09 9.27 10.70
N VAL A 52 9.92 8.69 10.95
CA VAL A 52 9.67 7.26 10.73
C VAL A 52 9.73 6.90 9.24
N GLY A 53 9.10 7.71 8.38
CA GLY A 53 9.06 7.49 6.94
C GLY A 53 10.44 7.51 6.29
N LYS A 54 11.34 8.41 6.72
CA LYS A 54 12.74 8.41 6.30
C LYS A 54 13.43 7.09 6.67
N GLN A 55 13.30 6.65 7.92
CA GLN A 55 13.94 5.42 8.39
C GLN A 55 13.38 4.16 7.72
N LEU A 56 12.07 4.12 7.47
CA LEU A 56 11.42 3.05 6.71
C LEU A 56 11.91 3.01 5.27
N SER A 57 12.05 4.18 4.62
CA SER A 57 12.56 4.26 3.25
C SER A 57 13.96 3.66 3.12
N GLU A 58 14.83 3.98 4.06
CA GLU A 58 16.21 3.44 4.12
C GLU A 58 16.22 1.91 4.30
N ARG A 59 15.32 1.38 5.14
CA ARG A 59 15.27 -0.06 5.43
C ARG A 59 14.59 -0.89 4.33
N LEU A 60 13.60 -0.31 3.67
CA LEU A 60 12.78 -1.00 2.69
C LEU A 60 13.28 -0.80 1.26
N GLY A 61 14.19 0.15 1.02
CA GLY A 61 14.71 0.46 -0.32
C GLY A 61 13.70 1.13 -1.24
N GLN A 62 12.50 1.47 -0.75
CA GLN A 62 11.46 2.18 -1.47
C GLN A 62 11.06 3.44 -0.71
N GLN A 63 10.79 4.52 -1.42
CA GLN A 63 10.41 5.78 -0.81
C GLN A 63 9.07 5.68 -0.08
N VAL A 64 9.02 6.19 1.15
CA VAL A 64 7.79 6.47 1.89
C VAL A 64 7.42 7.94 1.68
N VAL A 65 6.31 8.19 1.01
CA VAL A 65 5.79 9.53 0.70
C VAL A 65 4.76 9.92 1.75
N ILE A 66 5.02 11.03 2.44
CA ILE A 66 4.09 11.59 3.44
C ILE A 66 2.97 12.36 2.74
N ASP A 67 1.72 12.00 3.02
CA ASP A 67 0.52 12.63 2.48
C ASP A 67 -0.38 13.14 3.61
N ASN A 68 -0.37 14.45 3.85
CA ASN A 68 -1.20 15.09 4.88
C ASN A 68 -2.66 15.22 4.41
N ARG A 69 -3.58 14.52 5.09
CA ARG A 69 -5.03 14.53 4.85
C ARG A 69 -5.79 14.97 6.11
N PRO A 70 -5.68 16.26 6.51
CA PRO A 70 -6.39 16.77 7.67
C PRO A 70 -7.90 16.85 7.44
N GLY A 71 -8.67 16.84 8.52
CA GLY A 71 -10.10 17.10 8.50
C GLY A 71 -10.86 16.25 9.51
N ALA A 72 -11.94 16.82 10.06
CA ALA A 72 -12.88 16.12 10.95
C ALA A 72 -12.19 15.29 12.06
N ASN A 73 -11.25 15.88 12.80
CA ASN A 73 -10.46 15.18 13.83
C ASN A 73 -9.81 13.87 13.32
N GLY A 74 -9.27 13.90 12.10
CA GLY A 74 -8.55 12.80 11.47
C GLY A 74 -9.43 11.73 10.81
N ILE A 75 -10.76 11.90 10.82
CA ILE A 75 -11.69 10.97 10.17
C ILE A 75 -11.41 10.86 8.67
N VAL A 76 -11.19 12.00 8.00
CA VAL A 76 -10.97 12.03 6.54
C VAL A 76 -9.78 11.16 6.13
N GLY A 77 -8.66 11.25 6.85
CA GLY A 77 -7.47 10.46 6.53
C GLY A 77 -7.67 8.96 6.76
N LEU A 78 -8.41 8.58 7.81
CA LEU A 78 -8.71 7.17 8.09
C LEU A 78 -9.76 6.57 7.16
N GLU A 79 -10.73 7.34 6.68
CA GLU A 79 -11.65 6.89 5.63
C GLU A 79 -10.90 6.60 4.33
N ILE A 80 -9.93 7.45 3.96
CA ILE A 80 -9.06 7.21 2.80
C ILE A 80 -8.25 5.92 3.00
N LEU A 81 -7.70 5.69 4.18
CA LEU A 81 -6.97 4.45 4.48
C LEU A 81 -7.89 3.23 4.34
N LYS A 82 -9.09 3.27 4.93
CA LYS A 82 -10.08 2.18 4.85
C LYS A 82 -10.45 1.82 3.41
N GLN A 83 -10.53 2.81 2.53
CA GLN A 83 -10.84 2.61 1.11
C GLN A 83 -9.63 2.20 0.27
N SER A 84 -8.42 2.24 0.83
CA SER A 84 -7.20 1.88 0.11
C SER A 84 -7.04 0.36 0.02
N PRO A 85 -6.36 -0.16 -1.01
CA PRO A 85 -6.04 -1.58 -1.08
C PRO A 85 -5.25 -2.04 0.15
N ALA A 86 -5.61 -3.20 0.71
CA ALA A 86 -4.88 -3.84 1.81
C ALA A 86 -3.61 -4.56 1.31
N ASP A 87 -2.78 -3.87 0.54
CA ASP A 87 -1.58 -4.39 -0.13
C ASP A 87 -0.26 -3.91 0.52
N GLY A 88 -0.35 -3.18 1.63
CA GLY A 88 0.79 -2.64 2.39
C GLY A 88 1.36 -1.32 1.84
N TYR A 89 0.95 -0.86 0.66
CA TYR A 89 1.48 0.37 0.06
C TYR A 89 0.79 1.65 0.52
N THR A 90 -0.30 1.54 1.27
CA THR A 90 -0.91 2.67 1.97
C THR A 90 -0.94 2.39 3.47
N LEU A 91 -0.22 3.22 4.21
CA LEU A 91 -0.18 3.21 5.66
C LEU A 91 -0.81 4.52 6.18
N ALA A 92 -1.18 4.57 7.45
CA ALA A 92 -1.48 5.84 8.11
C ALA A 92 -0.85 5.92 9.49
N THR A 93 -0.59 7.14 9.96
CA THR A 93 -0.22 7.35 11.35
C THR A 93 -1.43 7.16 12.26
N ALA A 94 -1.26 6.33 13.28
CA ALA A 94 -2.22 6.13 14.35
C ALA A 94 -2.13 7.24 15.41
N SER A 95 -3.28 7.68 15.94
CA SER A 95 -3.33 8.54 17.12
C SER A 95 -4.61 8.32 17.93
N GLN A 96 -4.59 8.71 19.21
CA GLN A 96 -5.67 8.42 20.16
C GLN A 96 -7.03 9.02 19.75
N GLY A 97 -7.03 10.23 19.17
CA GLY A 97 -8.27 10.91 18.74
C GLY A 97 -9.08 10.06 17.74
N PRO A 98 -8.56 9.81 16.53
CA PRO A 98 -9.23 9.01 15.53
C PRO A 98 -9.52 7.56 15.92
N LEU A 99 -8.61 6.88 16.63
CA LEU A 99 -8.75 5.43 16.85
C LEU A 99 -9.50 5.05 18.12
N SER A 100 -9.49 5.89 19.15
CA SER A 100 -10.05 5.56 20.47
C SER A 100 -11.15 6.53 20.91
N ILE A 101 -11.02 7.81 20.60
CA ILE A 101 -11.96 8.84 21.06
C ILE A 101 -13.15 8.99 20.08
N ASN A 102 -12.87 9.10 18.79
CA ASN A 102 -13.88 9.31 17.75
C ASN A 102 -15.00 8.25 17.75
N PRO A 103 -14.73 6.94 17.95
CA PRO A 103 -15.79 5.93 18.03
C PRO A 103 -16.83 6.20 19.11
N SER A 104 -16.46 6.87 20.21
CA SER A 104 -17.37 7.24 21.29
C SER A 104 -18.04 8.60 21.08
N LEU A 105 -17.44 9.49 20.27
CA LEU A 105 -17.95 10.85 20.05
C LEU A 105 -18.84 10.99 18.81
N TYR A 106 -18.61 10.16 17.77
CA TYR A 106 -19.31 10.27 16.49
C TYR A 106 -20.17 9.03 16.24
N PRO A 107 -21.50 9.10 16.48
CA PRO A 107 -22.38 7.95 16.30
C PRO A 107 -22.46 7.41 14.87
N LYS A 108 -22.08 8.24 13.88
CA LYS A 108 -22.09 7.91 12.44
C LYS A 108 -20.69 7.94 11.83
N LEU A 109 -19.71 7.45 12.59
CA LEU A 109 -18.34 7.28 12.09
C LEU A 109 -18.32 6.26 10.94
N GLN A 110 -17.65 6.60 9.83
CA GLN A 110 -17.64 5.73 8.65
C GLN A 110 -16.55 4.64 8.69
N TYR A 111 -15.88 4.49 9.84
CA TYR A 111 -14.95 3.40 10.10
C TYR A 111 -15.16 2.83 11.51
N ASP A 112 -14.83 1.55 11.65
CA ASP A 112 -14.69 0.81 12.90
C ASP A 112 -13.19 0.64 13.16
N SER A 113 -12.66 1.28 14.20
CA SER A 113 -11.22 1.32 14.44
C SER A 113 -10.61 -0.03 14.80
N LEU A 114 -11.41 -1.01 15.24
CA LEU A 114 -10.94 -2.34 15.60
C LEU A 114 -11.07 -3.33 14.44
N LYS A 115 -12.01 -3.13 13.52
CA LYS A 115 -12.24 -4.05 12.39
C LYS A 115 -11.59 -3.60 11.10
N ASP A 116 -11.64 -2.30 10.81
CA ASP A 116 -11.22 -1.79 9.51
C ASP A 116 -9.69 -1.62 9.40
N PHE A 117 -8.96 -1.70 10.52
CA PHE A 117 -7.50 -1.46 10.59
C PHE A 117 -6.71 -2.54 11.35
N ALA A 118 -7.29 -3.73 11.54
CA ALA A 118 -6.66 -4.88 12.20
C ALA A 118 -6.09 -5.90 11.20
#